data_AF-A0A0C3ES06-F1
#
_entry.id   AF-A0A0C3ES06-F1
#
_cell.length_a   1.000
_cell.length_b   1.000
_cell.length_c   1.000
_cell.angle_alpha   90.00
_cell.angle_beta   90.00
_cell.angle_gamma   90.00
#
_symmetry.space_group_name_H-M   'P 1'
#
loop_
_entity.id
_entity.type
_entity.pdbx_description
1 polymer ?
#
loop_
_entity_poly.entity_id
_entity_poly.type
_entity_poly.pdbx_seq_one_letter_code
_entity_poly.pdbx_strand_id
1 'polypeptide(L)'
;MDELSRARAELALLEEQARRLLKELLHVRAAVTTQRAKVDELIRTRPTAFNLLPTEILLSILDFDVRAYDHPKRKYQLASVCRRWKNIIFDRPSFWTTIHVATSTSSIMTHLERTRGALLDIVIETSLWSRSRHIALVPSLDIVDSLAHR
;
A
#
# COMPACT_ATOMS: atom_id res chain seq x y z
N MET A 1 53.59 54.75 -14.32
CA MET A 1 52.60 54.09 -13.45
C MET A 1 53.23 52.78 -13.01
N ASP A 2 53.33 52.54 -11.71
CA ASP A 2 54.10 51.44 -11.10
C ASP A 2 53.37 50.08 -11.26
N GLU A 3 54.07 49.05 -11.74
CA GLU A 3 53.50 47.71 -12.01
C GLU A 3 52.90 47.06 -10.75
N LEU A 4 53.52 47.31 -9.59
CA LEU A 4 53.03 46.84 -8.30
C LEU A 4 51.68 47.46 -7.95
N SER A 5 51.49 48.73 -8.27
CA SER A 5 50.22 49.44 -8.06
C SER A 5 49.10 48.87 -8.94
N ARG A 6 49.39 48.47 -10.18
CA ARG A 6 48.43 47.81 -11.08
C ARG A 6 48.06 46.40 -10.57
N ALA A 7 49.05 45.61 -10.17
CA ALA A 7 48.81 44.26 -9.64
C ALA A 7 47.97 44.28 -8.36
N ARG A 8 48.16 45.27 -7.47
CA ARG A 8 47.35 45.46 -6.27
C ARG A 8 45.90 45.83 -6.57
N ALA A 9 45.68 46.70 -7.55
CA ALA A 9 44.33 47.08 -7.96
C ALA A 9 43.58 45.88 -8.57
N GLU A 10 44.27 45.05 -9.36
CA GLU A 10 43.71 43.84 -9.95
C GLU A 10 43.38 42.78 -8.89
N LEU A 11 44.26 42.58 -7.90
CA LEU A 11 43.97 41.68 -6.77
C LEU A 11 42.72 42.12 -6.00
N ALA A 12 42.61 43.41 -5.67
CA ALA A 12 41.47 43.94 -4.94
C ALA A 12 40.15 43.77 -5.71
N LEU A 13 40.19 43.93 -7.04
CA LEU A 13 39.04 43.68 -7.91
C LEU A 13 38.59 42.22 -7.87
N LEU A 14 39.55 41.29 -7.99
CA LEU A 14 39.26 39.85 -7.96
C LEU A 14 38.73 39.38 -6.60
N GLU A 15 39.26 39.91 -5.49
CA GLU A 15 38.76 39.63 -4.14
C GLU A 15 37.32 40.10 -3.95
N GLU A 16 36.97 41.27 -4.49
CA GLU A 16 35.59 41.78 -4.45
C GLU A 16 34.66 40.96 -5.36
N GLN A 17 35.15 40.49 -6.51
CA GLN A 17 34.39 39.58 -7.36
C GLN A 17 34.18 38.22 -6.67
N ALA A 18 35.20 37.67 -6.01
CA ALA A 18 35.08 36.43 -5.25
C ALA A 18 34.05 36.56 -4.11
N ARG A 19 34.07 37.67 -3.38
CA ARG A 19 33.06 37.98 -2.34
C ARG A 19 31.64 38.04 -2.91
N ARG A 20 31.45 38.71 -4.05
CA ARG A 20 30.15 38.79 -4.72
C ARG A 20 29.65 37.42 -5.18
N LEU A 21 30.50 36.64 -5.84
CA LEU A 21 30.16 35.29 -6.29
C LEU A 21 29.81 34.37 -5.12
N LEU A 22 30.54 34.45 -4.01
CA LEU A 22 30.23 33.67 -2.81
C LEU A 22 28.84 34.02 -2.26
N LYS A 23 28.50 35.31 -2.20
CA LYS A 23 27.18 35.78 -1.76
C LYS A 23 26.06 35.26 -2.66
N GLU A 24 26.26 35.32 -3.98
CA GLU A 24 25.30 34.77 -4.95
C GLU A 24 25.14 33.25 -4.79
N LEU A 25 26.25 32.51 -4.64
CA LEU A 25 26.23 31.06 -4.46
C LEU A 25 25.46 30.68 -3.19
N LEU A 26 25.69 31.39 -2.08
CA LEU A 26 24.96 31.18 -0.83
C LEU A 26 23.46 31.46 -1.01
N HIS A 27 23.10 32.52 -1.72
CA HIS A 27 21.70 32.84 -2.02
C HIS A 27 21.03 31.75 -2.85
N VAL A 28 21.68 31.29 -3.93
CA VAL A 28 21.16 30.21 -4.78
C VAL A 28 21.03 28.92 -3.99
N ARG A 29 21.99 28.58 -3.11
CA ARG A 29 21.88 27.40 -2.25
C ARG A 29 20.68 27.47 -1.31
N ALA A 30 20.42 28.62 -0.70
CA ALA A 30 19.23 28.82 0.12
C ALA A 30 17.94 28.68 -0.69
N ALA A 31 17.89 29.23 -1.90
CA ALA A 31 16.74 29.07 -2.80
C ALA A 31 16.52 27.59 -3.18
N VAL A 32 17.60 26.85 -3.46
CA VAL A 32 17.53 25.40 -3.76
C VAL A 32 17.00 24.61 -2.57
N THR A 33 17.43 24.89 -1.35
CA THR A 33 16.92 24.18 -0.17
C THR A 33 15.44 24.48 0.06
N THR A 34 15.01 25.75 -0.07
CA THR A 34 13.59 26.11 0.00
C THR A 34 12.77 25.39 -1.08
N GLN A 35 13.26 25.36 -2.32
CA GLN A 35 12.51 24.74 -3.41
C GLN A 35 12.43 23.22 -3.27
N ARG A 36 13.50 22.56 -2.78
CA ARG A 36 13.48 21.13 -2.46
C ARG A 36 12.43 20.82 -1.39
N ALA A 37 12.41 21.59 -0.29
CA ALA A 37 11.40 21.43 0.74
C ALA A 37 9.96 21.58 0.20
N LYS A 38 9.76 22.54 -0.73
CA LYS A 38 8.46 22.73 -1.40
C LYS A 38 8.07 21.53 -2.27
N VAL A 39 9.02 20.97 -3.03
CA VAL A 39 8.78 19.77 -3.85
C VAL A 39 8.42 18.58 -2.97
N ASP A 40 9.15 18.37 -1.88
CA ASP A 40 8.89 17.26 -0.95
C ASP A 40 7.49 17.37 -0.33
N GLU A 41 7.06 18.58 0.05
CA GLU A 41 5.72 18.82 0.57
C GLU A 41 4.62 18.56 -0.47
N LEU A 42 4.85 18.96 -1.72
CA LEU A 42 3.92 18.66 -2.82
C LEU A 42 3.82 17.16 -3.10
N ILE A 43 4.92 16.42 -3.02
CA ILE A 43 4.90 14.96 -3.17
C ILE A 43 4.12 14.30 -2.04
N ARG A 44 4.29 14.76 -0.80
CA ARG A 44 3.57 14.22 0.37
C ARG A 44 2.06 14.48 0.34
N THR A 45 1.65 15.65 -0.14
CA THR A 45 0.24 16.05 -0.20
C THR A 45 -0.48 15.55 -1.44
N ARG A 46 0.26 15.14 -2.48
CA ARG A 46 -0.32 14.59 -3.70
C ARG A 46 -1.06 13.27 -3.41
N PRO A 47 -2.35 13.15 -3.79
CA PRO A 47 -3.05 11.88 -3.73
C PRO A 47 -2.32 10.85 -4.60
N THR A 48 -2.03 9.66 -4.07
CA THR A 48 -1.49 8.56 -4.86
C THR A 48 -2.48 8.18 -5.97
N ALA A 49 -1.98 7.68 -7.11
CA ALA A 49 -2.82 7.32 -8.24
C ALA A 49 -3.97 6.37 -7.85
N PHE A 50 -3.73 5.44 -6.92
CA PHE A 50 -4.74 4.53 -6.39
C PHE A 50 -5.85 5.21 -5.58
N ASN A 51 -5.57 6.35 -4.95
CA ASN A 51 -6.59 7.13 -4.25
C ASN A 51 -7.49 7.92 -5.22
N LEU A 52 -7.06 8.10 -6.48
CA LEU A 52 -7.84 8.77 -7.52
C LEU A 52 -8.74 7.82 -8.31
N LEU A 53 -8.49 6.51 -8.23
CA LEU A 53 -9.33 5.53 -8.91
C LEU A 53 -10.77 5.58 -8.36
N PRO A 54 -11.81 5.48 -9.21
CA PRO A 54 -13.16 5.18 -8.77
C PRO A 54 -13.19 3.88 -7.96
N THR A 55 -14.14 3.78 -7.04
CA THR A 55 -14.22 2.63 -6.12
C THR A 55 -14.48 1.33 -6.89
N GLU A 56 -15.22 1.39 -7.98
CA GLU A 56 -15.54 0.28 -8.88
C GLU A 56 -14.28 -0.29 -9.53
N ILE A 57 -13.40 0.58 -10.04
CA ILE A 57 -12.15 0.16 -10.68
C ILE A 57 -11.20 -0.46 -9.65
N LEU A 58 -11.09 0.18 -8.48
CA LEU A 58 -10.27 -0.36 -7.39
C LEU A 58 -10.81 -1.72 -6.93
N LEU A 59 -12.13 -1.87 -6.82
CA LEU A 59 -12.78 -3.15 -6.51
C LEU A 59 -12.41 -4.24 -7.51
N SER A 60 -12.52 -3.96 -8.82
CA SER A 60 -12.17 -4.93 -9.86
C SER A 60 -10.71 -5.36 -9.79
N ILE A 61 -9.80 -4.44 -9.51
CA ILE A 61 -8.36 -4.75 -9.35
C ILE A 61 -8.14 -5.66 -8.14
N LEU A 62 -8.75 -5.34 -7.00
CA LEU A 62 -8.59 -6.12 -5.78
C LEU A 62 -9.23 -7.51 -5.90
N ASP A 63 -10.41 -7.61 -6.52
CA ASP A 63 -11.10 -8.88 -6.76
C ASP A 63 -10.27 -9.78 -7.68
N PHE A 64 -9.71 -9.22 -8.75
CA PHE A 64 -8.82 -9.94 -9.65
C PHE A 64 -7.60 -10.49 -8.93
N ASP A 65 -6.94 -9.67 -8.10
CA ASP A 65 -5.76 -10.07 -7.34
C ASP A 65 -6.06 -11.15 -6.29
N VAL A 66 -7.17 -11.03 -5.56
CA VAL A 66 -7.58 -12.05 -4.57
C VAL A 66 -7.85 -13.39 -5.24
N ARG A 67 -8.53 -13.41 -6.40
CA ARG A 67 -8.83 -14.64 -7.14
C ARG A 67 -7.58 -15.28 -7.77
N ALA A 68 -6.66 -14.47 -8.28
CA ALA A 68 -5.47 -14.97 -8.95
C ALA A 68 -4.51 -15.72 -8.01
N TYR A 69 -4.45 -15.30 -6.74
CA TYR A 69 -3.50 -15.86 -5.77
C TYR A 69 -4.10 -16.92 -4.82
N ASP A 70 -5.40 -17.19 -4.90
CA ASP A 70 -6.20 -18.15 -4.10
C ASP A 70 -5.66 -18.42 -2.68
N HIS A 71 -5.19 -17.35 -2.02
CA HIS A 71 -4.49 -17.44 -0.75
C HIS A 71 -5.37 -16.76 0.31
N PRO A 72 -5.85 -17.48 1.34
CA PRO A 72 -6.77 -16.94 2.33
C PRO A 72 -6.28 -15.65 3.02
N LYS A 73 -4.95 -15.47 3.12
CA LYS A 73 -4.34 -14.29 3.74
C LYS A 73 -4.25 -13.08 2.81
N ARG A 74 -4.43 -13.24 1.49
CA ARG A 74 -4.19 -12.18 0.50
C ARG A 74 -5.09 -10.97 0.74
N LYS A 75 -6.39 -11.18 1.00
CA LYS A 75 -7.32 -10.10 1.34
C LYS A 75 -6.92 -9.31 2.58
N TYR A 76 -6.31 -9.97 3.58
CA TYR A 76 -5.81 -9.29 4.78
C TYR A 76 -4.56 -8.46 4.50
N GLN A 77 -3.68 -8.95 3.61
CA GLN A 77 -2.51 -8.20 3.14
C GLN A 77 -2.94 -6.96 2.35
N LEU A 78 -3.93 -7.07 1.48
CA LEU A 78 -4.46 -5.92 0.74
C LEU A 78 -5.16 -4.93 1.69
N ALA A 79 -5.89 -5.42 2.71
CA ALA A 79 -6.53 -4.59 3.70
C ALA A 79 -5.55 -3.80 4.60
N SER A 80 -4.26 -4.16 4.65
CA SER A 80 -3.26 -3.43 5.44
C SER A 80 -2.65 -2.22 4.72
N VAL A 81 -2.86 -2.08 3.40
CA VAL A 81 -2.28 -1.01 2.58
C VAL A 81 -2.76 0.37 3.02
N CYS A 82 -4.08 0.58 3.08
CA CYS A 82 -4.67 1.83 3.56
C CYS A 82 -6.12 1.62 4.05
N ARG A 83 -6.66 2.64 4.74
CA ARG A 83 -8.05 2.61 5.26
C ARG A 83 -9.08 2.36 4.16
N ARG A 84 -8.88 2.94 2.96
CA ARG A 84 -9.80 2.78 1.82
C ARG A 84 -9.87 1.32 1.37
N TRP A 85 -8.72 0.66 1.23
CA TRP A 85 -8.65 -0.75 0.81
C TRP A 85 -9.25 -1.66 1.87
N LYS A 86 -8.96 -1.39 3.15
CA LYS A 86 -9.58 -2.09 4.28
C LYS A 86 -11.10 -2.06 4.22
N ASN A 87 -11.69 -0.86 4.09
CA ASN A 87 -13.14 -0.70 4.06
C ASN A 87 -13.73 -1.42 2.84
N ILE A 88 -13.14 -1.23 1.66
CA ILE A 88 -13.57 -1.92 0.44
C ILE A 88 -13.61 -3.44 0.62
N ILE A 89 -12.54 -4.03 1.15
CA ILE A 89 -12.44 -5.49 1.30
C ILE A 89 -13.40 -5.98 2.38
N PHE A 90 -13.56 -5.24 3.48
CA PHE A 90 -14.34 -5.70 4.64
C PHE A 90 -15.84 -5.47 4.49
N ASP A 91 -16.25 -4.45 3.73
CA ASP A 91 -17.65 -4.09 3.53
C ASP A 91 -18.31 -4.86 2.37
N ARG A 92 -17.51 -5.49 1.50
CA ARG A 92 -18.01 -6.20 0.31
C ARG A 92 -18.07 -7.71 0.53
N PRO A 93 -19.27 -8.30 0.50
CA PRO A 93 -19.45 -9.74 0.66
C PRO A 93 -18.66 -10.61 -0.31
N SER A 94 -18.42 -10.14 -1.54
CA SER A 94 -17.72 -10.90 -2.60
C SER A 94 -16.29 -11.33 -2.24
N PHE A 95 -15.63 -10.68 -1.27
CA PHE A 95 -14.31 -11.11 -0.79
C PHE A 95 -14.35 -12.22 0.28
N TRP A 96 -15.56 -12.61 0.70
CA TRP A 96 -15.81 -13.51 1.84
C TRP A 96 -16.65 -14.74 1.44
N THR A 97 -17.14 -14.81 0.20
CA THR A 97 -17.93 -15.93 -0.30
C THR A 97 -17.13 -17.23 -0.38
N THR A 98 -15.82 -17.14 -0.65
CA THR A 98 -14.94 -18.32 -0.75
C THR A 98 -14.37 -18.72 0.61
N ILE A 99 -14.72 -19.92 1.08
CA ILE A 99 -14.23 -20.50 2.34
C ILE A 99 -13.34 -21.71 2.03
N HIS A 100 -12.10 -21.65 2.47
CA HIS A 100 -11.19 -22.80 2.41
C HIS A 100 -11.37 -23.67 3.64
N VAL A 101 -11.73 -24.93 3.44
CA VAL A 101 -11.86 -25.95 4.48
C VAL A 101 -10.46 -26.31 4.99
N ALA A 102 -10.33 -26.68 6.27
CA ALA A 102 -9.07 -26.74 7.04
C ALA A 102 -8.45 -25.37 7.43
N THR A 103 -9.24 -24.31 7.45
CA THR A 103 -8.90 -23.05 8.15
C THR A 103 -9.48 -23.04 9.57
N SER A 104 -9.06 -22.10 10.42
CA SER A 104 -9.54 -22.02 11.80
C SER A 104 -11.05 -21.71 11.86
N THR A 105 -11.75 -22.24 12.87
CA THR A 105 -13.16 -21.92 13.15
C THR A 105 -13.42 -20.41 13.20
N SER A 106 -12.53 -19.64 13.81
CA SER A 106 -12.62 -18.18 13.86
C SER A 106 -12.57 -17.53 12.46
N SER A 107 -11.77 -18.09 11.56
CA SER A 107 -11.69 -17.61 10.18
C SER A 107 -13.00 -17.89 9.44
N ILE A 108 -13.55 -19.10 9.60
CA ILE A 108 -14.83 -19.50 8.98
C ILE A 108 -15.96 -18.59 9.47
N MET A 109 -16.09 -18.38 10.79
CA MET A 109 -17.10 -17.48 11.36
C MET A 109 -16.97 -16.05 10.81
N THR A 110 -15.75 -15.54 10.67
CA THR A 110 -15.52 -14.22 10.08
C THR A 110 -15.99 -14.13 8.62
N HIS A 111 -15.83 -15.20 7.83
CA HIS A 111 -16.35 -15.23 6.46
C HIS A 111 -17.87 -15.20 6.48
N LEU A 112 -18.50 -16.08 7.27
CA LEU A 112 -19.95 -16.18 7.36
C LEU A 112 -20.61 -14.85 7.79
N GLU A 113 -20.07 -14.18 8.80
CA GLU A 113 -20.54 -12.87 9.25
C GLU A 113 -20.48 -11.82 8.13
N ARG A 114 -19.44 -11.87 7.30
CA ARG A 114 -19.17 -10.86 6.26
C ARG A 114 -19.87 -11.16 4.93
N THR A 115 -20.20 -12.41 4.67
CA THR A 115 -20.93 -12.80 3.45
C THR A 115 -22.39 -12.34 3.49
N ARG A 116 -22.95 -12.05 4.68
CA ARG A 116 -24.31 -11.49 4.85
C ARG A 116 -25.40 -12.26 4.09
N GLY A 117 -25.29 -13.58 4.06
CA GLY A 117 -26.27 -14.47 3.40
C GLY A 117 -26.11 -14.62 1.88
N ALA A 118 -25.03 -14.11 1.27
CA ALA A 118 -24.71 -14.44 -0.11
C ALA A 118 -24.26 -15.92 -0.26
N LEU A 119 -24.36 -16.45 -1.48
CA LEU A 119 -23.94 -17.81 -1.80
C LEU A 119 -22.45 -18.01 -1.49
N LEU A 120 -22.12 -19.19 -0.96
CA LEU A 120 -20.77 -19.56 -0.54
C LEU A 120 -20.13 -20.53 -1.54
N ASP A 121 -18.84 -20.31 -1.80
CA ASP A 121 -17.98 -21.24 -2.52
C ASP A 121 -17.09 -21.96 -1.50
N ILE A 122 -17.27 -23.27 -1.35
CA ILE A 122 -16.51 -24.07 -0.39
C ILE A 122 -15.37 -24.78 -1.12
N VAL A 123 -14.12 -24.44 -0.76
CA VAL A 123 -12.92 -25.02 -1.35
C VAL A 123 -12.32 -26.04 -0.39
N ILE A 124 -12.34 -27.31 -0.77
CA ILE A 124 -11.76 -28.40 0.01
C ILE A 124 -10.41 -28.77 -0.59
N GLU A 125 -9.33 -28.27 0.00
CA GLU A 125 -7.97 -28.58 -0.45
C GLU A 125 -7.46 -29.85 0.26
N THR A 126 -7.58 -31.00 -0.39
CA THR A 126 -7.11 -32.29 0.13
C THR A 126 -5.61 -32.45 -0.16
N SER A 127 -4.74 -31.77 0.59
CA SER A 127 -3.31 -32.06 0.46
C SER A 127 -3.04 -33.47 1.01
N LEU A 128 -2.74 -34.42 0.11
CA LEU A 128 -2.46 -35.83 0.44
C LEU A 128 -1.25 -36.04 1.39
N TRP A 129 -0.50 -34.97 1.68
CA TRP A 129 0.72 -35.01 2.47
C TRP A 129 0.61 -34.38 3.86
N SER A 130 -0.56 -33.85 4.27
CA SER A 130 -0.73 -33.20 5.57
C SER A 130 -1.83 -33.86 6.41
N ARG A 131 -1.44 -34.87 7.20
CA ARG A 131 -2.30 -35.53 8.21
C ARG A 131 -3.01 -34.53 9.14
N SER A 132 -2.38 -33.39 9.42
CA SER A 132 -2.92 -32.32 10.28
C SER A 132 -4.11 -31.58 9.65
N ARG A 133 -4.17 -31.43 8.32
CA ARG A 133 -5.29 -30.75 7.65
C ARG A 133 -6.56 -31.58 7.71
N HIS A 134 -6.46 -32.91 7.64
CA HIS A 134 -7.62 -33.82 7.73
C HIS A 134 -8.37 -33.73 9.06
N ILE A 135 -7.68 -33.48 10.17
CA ILE A 135 -8.32 -33.32 11.50
C ILE A 135 -9.11 -32.02 11.58
N ALA A 136 -8.66 -30.96 10.90
CA ALA A 136 -9.37 -29.69 10.84
C ALA A 136 -10.54 -29.68 9.85
N LEU A 137 -10.62 -30.64 8.91
CA LEU A 137 -11.71 -30.74 7.93
C LEU A 137 -13.06 -31.03 8.59
N VAL A 138 -13.12 -32.02 9.49
CA VAL A 138 -14.40 -32.46 10.07
C VAL A 138 -15.08 -31.32 10.86
N PRO A 139 -14.41 -30.62 11.80
CA PRO A 139 -15.04 -29.50 12.51
C PRO A 139 -15.39 -28.32 11.62
N SER A 140 -14.64 -28.09 10.53
CA SER A 140 -14.93 -27.00 9.61
C SER A 140 -16.14 -27.30 8.71
N LEU A 141 -16.32 -28.56 8.32
CA LEU A 141 -17.49 -29.02 7.59
C LEU A 141 -18.75 -29.02 8.47
N ASP A 142 -18.67 -29.48 9.71
CA ASP A 142 -19.82 -29.47 10.64
C ASP A 142 -20.38 -28.05 10.85
N ILE A 143 -19.51 -27.04 10.93
CA ILE A 143 -19.93 -25.64 11.04
C ILE A 143 -20.68 -25.18 9.79
N VAL A 144 -20.13 -25.48 8.60
CA VAL A 144 -20.76 -25.11 7.33
C VAL A 144 -22.09 -25.83 7.14
N ASP A 145 -22.16 -27.13 7.46
CA ASP A 145 -23.34 -27.97 7.30
C ASP A 145 -24.48 -27.55 8.25
N SER A 146 -24.14 -27.24 9.51
CA SER A 146 -25.12 -26.71 10.48
C SER A 146 -25.78 -25.39 10.05
N LEU A 147 -25.15 -24.65 9.13
CA LEU A 147 -25.65 -23.38 8.61
C LEU A 147 -26.34 -23.51 7.26
N ALA A 148 -26.16 -24.63 6.55
CA ALA A 148 -26.86 -24.92 5.29
C ALA A 148 -28.36 -25.24 5.49
N HIS A 149 -28.77 -25.56 6.72
CA HIS A 149 -30.14 -25.91 7.09
C HIS A 149 -30.96 -24.75 7.71
N ARG A 150 -30.46 -23.52 7.68
CA ARG A 150 -31.17 -22.30 8.10
C ARG A 150 -31.63 -21.48 6.90
#